data_AF-A0A6J4LQW4-F1
#
_entry.id   AF-A0A6J4LQW4-F1
#
_cell.length_a   1.000
_cell.length_b   1.000
_cell.length_c   1.000
_cell.angle_alpha   90.00
_cell.angle_beta   90.00
_cell.angle_gamma   90.00
#
_symmetry.space_group_name_H-M   'P 1'
#
loop_
_entity.id
_entity.type
_entity.pdbx_description
1 polymer ?
#
loop_
_entity_poly.entity_id
_entity_poly.type
_entity_poly.pdbx_seq_one_letter_code
_entity_poly.pdbx_strand_id
1 'polypeptide(L)'
;MDQNDNIGGSTGSVGGNTGSTAGSTGSAASTGGSASGTGSVGSGFGSQAGSAGGADDFATHETVYRGDFDARTDRPETHTYEQARTGYQLGHTAAAQPGNQGREFQEVEVELEQANKGTFADVREYARQGFEWKTALGGLALAAGAYWAGKKAFDAISSSREEETHYRTHYESHPARYTVSYPQARTYYVIGYTASRNPDYTGRSFDEVEPELRRGFTGRRASSYESMRDFCRVGYERGTGQKAS
;
A
#
# COMPACT_ATOMS: atom_id res chain seq x y z
N MET A 1 -22.17 68.86 -27.47
CA MET A 1 -23.27 68.10 -26.85
C MET A 1 -23.50 66.94 -27.81
N ASP A 2 -22.89 65.76 -27.65
CA ASP A 2 -22.39 65.11 -26.44
C ASP A 2 -21.18 64.23 -26.74
N GLN A 3 -20.25 64.20 -25.79
CA GLN A 3 -19.21 63.18 -25.65
C GLN A 3 -19.86 61.91 -25.10
N ASN A 4 -19.47 60.75 -25.61
CA ASN A 4 -19.67 59.50 -24.88
C ASN A 4 -18.47 58.58 -25.11
N ASP A 5 -17.60 58.53 -24.10
CA ASP A 5 -16.64 57.46 -23.86
C ASP A 5 -17.39 56.19 -23.46
N ASN A 6 -17.00 55.00 -23.94
CA ASN A 6 -16.79 53.86 -23.04
C ASN A 6 -16.10 52.65 -23.69
N ILE A 7 -14.88 52.40 -23.19
CA ILE A 7 -14.36 51.17 -22.58
C ILE A 7 -14.56 49.84 -23.31
N GLY A 8 -13.40 49.26 -23.67
CA GLY A 8 -13.26 47.91 -24.18
C GLY A 8 -13.39 46.80 -23.12
N GLY A 9 -13.68 45.61 -23.64
CA GLY A 9 -13.61 44.35 -22.91
C GLY A 9 -12.99 43.29 -23.82
N SER A 10 -11.76 42.93 -23.53
CA SER A 10 -11.04 41.80 -24.11
C SER A 10 -11.41 40.53 -23.35
N THR A 11 -12.00 39.55 -24.03
CA THR A 11 -12.08 38.15 -23.56
C THR A 11 -11.65 37.23 -24.69
N GLY A 12 -10.42 36.73 -24.60
CA GLY A 12 -9.91 35.66 -25.45
C GLY A 12 -10.46 34.31 -24.99
N SER A 13 -10.99 33.55 -25.94
CA SER A 13 -11.29 32.13 -25.80
C SER A 13 -10.50 31.39 -26.88
N VAL A 14 -9.56 30.55 -26.46
CA VAL A 14 -8.83 29.60 -27.34
C VAL A 14 -9.01 28.23 -26.71
N GLY A 15 -9.76 27.35 -27.39
CA GLY A 15 -9.98 26.01 -26.91
C GLY A 15 -10.54 25.08 -28.00
N GLY A 16 -9.67 24.18 -28.47
CA GLY A 16 -10.02 22.87 -28.99
C GLY A 16 -10.23 22.76 -30.50
N ASN A 17 -9.39 21.99 -31.19
CA ASN A 17 -9.72 20.62 -31.61
C ASN A 17 -8.56 20.04 -32.43
N THR A 18 -7.87 19.02 -31.93
CA THR A 18 -7.01 18.14 -32.73
C THR A 18 -7.33 16.71 -32.35
N GLY A 19 -8.10 16.06 -33.22
CA GLY A 19 -8.36 14.63 -33.15
C GLY A 19 -7.19 13.83 -33.67
N SER A 20 -6.97 12.67 -33.06
CA SER A 20 -6.16 11.59 -33.60
C SER A 20 -6.92 10.29 -33.46
N THR A 21 -7.33 9.78 -34.61
CA THR A 21 -7.91 8.46 -34.84
C THR A 21 -6.77 7.45 -34.93
N ALA A 22 -6.75 6.43 -34.08
CA ALA A 22 -5.86 5.27 -34.23
C ALA A 22 -6.67 3.99 -34.04
N GLY A 23 -6.67 3.16 -35.08
CA GLY A 23 -7.56 2.02 -35.27
C GLY A 23 -7.20 0.80 -34.43
N SER A 24 -8.24 0.08 -34.02
CA SER A 24 -8.17 -1.25 -33.45
C SER A 24 -8.25 -2.30 -34.57
N THR A 25 -7.16 -3.02 -34.80
CA THR A 25 -7.18 -4.30 -35.52
C THR A 25 -7.49 -5.42 -34.54
N GLY A 26 -8.60 -6.10 -34.77
CA GLY A 26 -9.05 -7.24 -33.98
C GLY A 26 -8.28 -8.52 -34.28
N SER A 27 -8.27 -9.41 -33.29
CA SER A 27 -7.99 -10.83 -33.47
C SER A 27 -9.02 -11.62 -32.68
N ALA A 28 -9.90 -12.29 -33.42
CA ALA A 28 -10.80 -13.30 -32.92
C ALA A 28 -10.00 -14.59 -32.65
N ALA A 29 -10.18 -15.18 -31.47
CA ALA A 29 -9.86 -16.58 -31.24
C ALA A 29 -11.01 -17.22 -30.47
N SER A 30 -11.53 -18.29 -31.07
CA SER A 30 -12.74 -19.00 -30.75
C SER A 30 -12.60 -19.95 -29.56
N THR A 31 -13.76 -20.09 -28.91
CA THR A 31 -14.30 -21.11 -28.02
C THR A 31 -13.83 -22.55 -28.22
N GLY A 32 -13.65 -23.27 -27.09
CA GLY A 32 -13.78 -24.74 -27.02
C GLY A 32 -13.01 -25.38 -25.87
N GLY A 33 -13.68 -25.86 -24.82
CA GLY A 33 -13.04 -26.72 -23.80
C GLY A 33 -13.75 -26.83 -22.46
N SER A 34 -14.50 -27.93 -22.29
CA SER A 34 -15.44 -28.31 -21.24
C SER A 34 -14.91 -28.47 -19.79
N ALA A 35 -15.74 -27.99 -18.86
CA ALA A 35 -16.27 -28.61 -17.62
C ALA A 35 -15.40 -29.53 -16.71
N SER A 36 -15.26 -29.10 -15.45
CA SER A 36 -15.57 -29.83 -14.19
C SER A 36 -15.17 -28.90 -13.03
N GLY A 37 -15.94 -28.62 -11.98
CA GLY A 37 -17.09 -29.30 -11.40
C GLY A 37 -16.85 -29.46 -9.90
N THR A 38 -16.81 -28.37 -9.13
CA THR A 38 -16.88 -28.39 -7.66
C THR A 38 -17.60 -27.12 -7.19
N GLY A 39 -18.82 -27.30 -6.70
CA GLY A 39 -19.66 -26.21 -6.22
C GLY A 39 -19.13 -25.63 -4.92
N SER A 40 -18.95 -24.31 -4.89
CA SER A 40 -19.04 -23.53 -3.66
C SER A 40 -20.28 -22.68 -3.74
N VAL A 41 -21.17 -22.90 -2.77
CA VAL A 41 -22.34 -22.06 -2.50
C VAL A 41 -21.80 -20.91 -1.64
N GLY A 42 -21.51 -19.78 -2.27
CA GLY A 42 -20.97 -18.59 -1.60
C GLY A 42 -21.57 -17.35 -2.22
N SER A 43 -22.46 -16.71 -1.46
CA SER A 43 -23.26 -15.54 -1.80
C SER A 43 -22.46 -14.46 -2.54
N GLY A 44 -23.03 -13.97 -3.63
CA GLY A 44 -22.44 -12.98 -4.51
C GLY A 44 -22.09 -11.67 -3.81
N PHE A 45 -20.81 -11.35 -3.79
CA PHE A 45 -20.34 -9.98 -3.72
C PHE A 45 -20.06 -9.52 -5.16
N GLY A 46 -20.85 -8.56 -5.64
CA GLY A 46 -20.70 -7.99 -6.96
C GLY A 46 -19.36 -7.26 -7.08
N SER A 47 -18.41 -7.87 -7.78
CA SER A 47 -17.17 -7.23 -8.21
C SER A 47 -17.49 -6.21 -9.30
N GLN A 48 -17.99 -5.03 -8.91
CA GLN A 48 -18.22 -3.92 -9.81
C GLN A 48 -17.50 -2.67 -9.29
N ALA A 49 -16.18 -2.75 -9.20
CA ALA A 49 -15.30 -1.59 -9.18
C ALA A 49 -14.47 -1.65 -10.47
N GLY A 50 -14.72 -0.71 -11.39
CA GLY A 50 -14.03 -0.61 -12.66
C GLY A 50 -12.53 -0.43 -12.45
N SER A 51 -11.77 -1.47 -12.76
CA SER A 51 -10.31 -1.46 -12.74
C SER A 51 -9.80 -0.59 -13.90
N ALA A 52 -9.22 0.56 -13.56
CA ALA A 52 -8.43 1.37 -14.47
C ALA A 52 -7.04 1.55 -13.85
N GLY A 53 -6.08 0.78 -14.36
CA GLY A 53 -4.67 1.20 -14.37
C GLY A 53 -3.80 0.73 -13.20
N GLY A 54 -3.59 -0.58 -13.10
CA GLY A 54 -2.56 -1.20 -12.27
C GLY A 54 -3.02 -2.62 -11.94
N ALA A 55 -2.32 -3.65 -12.42
CA ALA A 55 -2.65 -5.01 -12.01
C ALA A 55 -2.63 -5.05 -10.48
N ASP A 56 -3.75 -5.44 -9.84
CA ASP A 56 -3.89 -5.50 -8.38
C ASP A 56 -2.72 -6.28 -7.79
N ASP A 57 -1.74 -5.55 -7.24
CA ASP A 57 -0.57 -6.09 -6.54
C ASP A 57 -0.95 -6.65 -5.16
N PHE A 58 -2.25 -6.62 -4.81
CA PHE A 58 -2.78 -7.31 -3.64
C PHE A 58 -2.30 -8.77 -3.56
N ALA A 59 -2.26 -9.49 -4.69
CA ALA A 59 -1.81 -10.88 -4.74
C ALA A 59 -0.34 -11.04 -4.27
N THR A 60 0.51 -10.06 -4.58
CA THR A 60 1.91 -10.03 -4.10
C THR A 60 1.98 -9.85 -2.59
N HIS A 61 0.95 -9.26 -1.99
CA HIS A 61 0.91 -8.87 -0.58
C HIS A 61 0.03 -9.80 0.27
N GLU A 62 -0.66 -10.75 -0.36
CA GLU A 62 -1.57 -11.67 0.31
C GLU A 62 -0.87 -12.48 1.40
N THR A 63 0.39 -12.89 1.19
CA THR A 63 1.15 -13.63 2.20
C THR A 63 1.38 -12.81 3.47
N VAL A 64 1.58 -11.50 3.34
CA VAL A 64 1.73 -10.58 4.48
C VAL A 64 0.41 -10.46 5.23
N TYR A 65 -0.68 -10.20 4.50
CA TYR A 65 -2.01 -10.10 5.09
C TYR A 65 -2.45 -11.39 5.80
N ARG A 66 -2.07 -12.55 5.26
CA ARG A 66 -2.32 -13.85 5.88
C ARG A 66 -1.51 -14.04 7.15
N GLY A 67 -0.23 -13.73 7.13
CA GLY A 67 0.62 -13.76 8.32
C GLY A 67 0.09 -12.84 9.43
N ASP A 68 -0.33 -11.63 9.06
CA ASP A 68 -0.92 -10.67 10.01
C ASP A 68 -2.23 -11.19 10.58
N PHE A 69 -3.10 -11.78 9.75
CA PHE A 69 -4.35 -12.38 10.18
C PHE A 69 -4.15 -13.56 11.14
N ASP A 70 -3.15 -14.40 10.91
CA ASP A 70 -2.83 -15.56 11.76
C ASP A 70 -2.16 -15.15 13.08
N ALA A 71 -1.43 -14.03 13.09
CA ALA A 71 -0.74 -13.53 14.27
C ALA A 71 -1.65 -12.79 15.26
N ARG A 72 -2.89 -12.44 14.86
CA ARG A 72 -3.82 -11.68 15.71
C ARG A 72 -4.40 -12.51 16.83
N THR A 73 -4.19 -12.05 18.06
CA THR A 73 -4.77 -12.64 19.27
C THR A 73 -6.15 -12.07 19.62
N ASP A 74 -6.52 -10.93 19.03
CA ASP A 74 -7.79 -10.20 19.22
C ASP A 74 -8.87 -10.58 18.20
N ARG A 75 -8.63 -11.61 17.38
CA ARG A 75 -9.53 -12.00 16.30
C ARG A 75 -10.78 -12.71 16.85
N PRO A 76 -11.99 -12.36 16.40
CA PRO A 76 -13.17 -13.19 16.64
C PRO A 76 -12.93 -14.60 16.08
N GLU A 77 -13.17 -15.65 16.87
CA GLU A 77 -12.96 -17.04 16.41
C GLU A 77 -13.76 -17.37 15.15
N THR A 78 -14.86 -16.65 14.92
CA THR A 78 -15.73 -16.79 13.75
C THR A 78 -15.19 -16.16 12.47
N HIS A 79 -14.20 -15.28 12.55
CA HIS A 79 -13.63 -14.64 11.36
C HIS A 79 -12.68 -15.58 10.64
N THR A 80 -12.98 -15.86 9.37
CA THR A 80 -12.09 -16.60 8.46
C THR A 80 -11.15 -15.64 7.73
N TYR A 81 -10.04 -16.17 7.22
CA TYR A 81 -9.13 -15.36 6.42
C TYR A 81 -9.83 -14.81 5.17
N GLU A 82 -10.78 -15.54 4.58
CA GLU A 82 -11.52 -15.06 3.40
C GLU A 82 -12.34 -13.80 3.71
N GLN A 83 -12.95 -13.71 4.89
CA GLN A 83 -13.64 -12.50 5.33
C GLN A 83 -12.67 -11.34 5.54
N ALA A 84 -11.54 -11.59 6.20
CA ALA A 84 -10.50 -10.59 6.40
C ALA A 84 -9.87 -10.12 5.09
N ARG A 85 -9.67 -11.03 4.13
CA ARG A 85 -9.12 -10.77 2.80
C ARG A 85 -9.93 -9.71 2.07
N THR A 86 -11.26 -9.77 2.16
CA THR A 86 -12.14 -8.73 1.58
C THR A 86 -11.84 -7.35 2.16
N GLY A 87 -11.67 -7.26 3.49
CA GLY A 87 -11.26 -6.02 4.13
C GLY A 87 -9.89 -5.54 3.64
N TYR A 88 -8.87 -6.40 3.68
CA TYR A 88 -7.53 -6.05 3.21
C TYR A 88 -7.55 -5.57 1.74
N GLN A 89 -8.30 -6.24 0.87
CA GLN A 89 -8.47 -5.84 -0.53
C GLN A 89 -9.10 -4.47 -0.66
N LEU A 90 -10.20 -4.21 0.06
CA LEU A 90 -10.87 -2.91 0.07
C LEU A 90 -9.92 -1.78 0.47
N GLY A 91 -9.18 -1.98 1.57
CA GLY A 91 -8.18 -1.03 2.03
C GLY A 91 -7.06 -0.80 1.03
N HIS A 92 -6.52 -1.89 0.49
CA HIS A 92 -5.43 -1.86 -0.48
C HIS A 92 -5.81 -1.11 -1.76
N THR A 93 -6.97 -1.44 -2.33
CA THR A 93 -7.48 -0.78 -3.54
C THR A 93 -7.79 0.69 -3.26
N ALA A 94 -8.38 1.01 -2.10
CA ALA A 94 -8.65 2.40 -1.73
C ALA A 94 -7.37 3.24 -1.61
N ALA A 95 -6.29 2.69 -1.03
CA ALA A 95 -5.00 3.37 -0.95
C ALA A 95 -4.30 3.54 -2.31
N ALA A 96 -4.61 2.70 -3.30
CA ALA A 96 -4.07 2.83 -4.66
C ALA A 96 -4.75 3.94 -5.48
N GLN A 97 -5.92 4.43 -5.06
CA GLN A 97 -6.66 5.46 -5.78
C GLN A 97 -5.91 6.80 -5.72
N PRO A 98 -5.68 7.49 -6.85
CA PRO A 98 -5.00 8.79 -6.88
C PRO A 98 -5.64 9.85 -5.97
N GLY A 99 -6.98 9.85 -5.88
CA GLY A 99 -7.73 10.77 -5.01
C GLY A 99 -7.54 10.52 -3.51
N ASN A 100 -6.98 9.36 -3.14
CA ASN A 100 -6.72 8.99 -1.75
C ASN A 100 -5.27 9.16 -1.32
N GLN A 101 -4.39 9.58 -2.23
CA GLN A 101 -2.99 9.81 -1.89
C GLN A 101 -2.86 10.95 -0.87
N GLY A 102 -2.19 10.66 0.25
CA GLY A 102 -2.01 11.61 1.34
C GLY A 102 -3.21 11.74 2.30
N ARG A 103 -4.32 11.03 2.05
CA ARG A 103 -5.45 10.94 2.99
C ARG A 103 -5.17 9.91 4.08
N GLU A 104 -5.80 10.13 5.23
CA GLU A 104 -5.83 9.13 6.30
C GLU A 104 -7.00 8.17 6.11
N PHE A 105 -6.90 6.97 6.70
CA PHE A 105 -7.95 5.97 6.57
C PHE A 105 -9.31 6.49 7.05
N GLN A 106 -9.36 7.27 8.13
CA GLN A 106 -10.60 7.84 8.67
C GLN A 106 -11.32 8.75 7.66
N GLU A 107 -10.57 9.42 6.78
CA GLU A 107 -11.16 10.28 5.74
C GLU A 107 -11.73 9.44 4.60
N VAL A 108 -11.16 8.27 4.33
CA VAL A 108 -11.57 7.32 3.28
C VAL A 108 -12.63 6.34 3.80
N GLU A 109 -12.69 6.14 5.12
CA GLU A 109 -13.59 5.21 5.82
C GLU A 109 -15.05 5.49 5.49
N VAL A 110 -15.46 6.76 5.49
CA VAL A 110 -16.83 7.18 5.20
C VAL A 110 -17.25 6.79 3.78
N GLU A 111 -16.34 6.91 2.82
CA GLU A 111 -16.58 6.53 1.42
C GLU A 111 -16.67 5.00 1.27
N LEU A 112 -15.78 4.27 1.97
CA LEU A 112 -15.80 2.81 1.99
C LEU A 112 -17.07 2.26 2.66
N GLU A 113 -17.52 2.86 3.75
CA GLU A 113 -18.76 2.52 4.45
C GLU A 113 -19.98 2.80 3.56
N GLN A 114 -20.00 3.95 2.88
CA GLN A 114 -21.07 4.30 1.95
C GLN A 114 -21.13 3.35 0.75
N ALA A 115 -19.97 2.88 0.26
CA ALA A 115 -19.86 1.96 -0.86
C ALA A 115 -20.17 0.50 -0.48
N ASN A 116 -19.89 0.09 0.77
CA ASN A 116 -20.01 -1.30 1.24
C ASN A 116 -21.04 -1.43 2.38
N LYS A 117 -22.23 -0.85 2.16
CA LYS A 117 -23.29 -0.75 3.16
C LYS A 117 -23.58 -2.10 3.83
N GLY A 118 -23.42 -2.14 5.14
CA GLY A 118 -23.79 -3.26 6.01
C GLY A 118 -22.71 -4.33 6.20
N THR A 119 -21.69 -4.40 5.34
CA THR A 119 -20.60 -5.40 5.48
C THR A 119 -19.27 -4.78 5.86
N PHE A 120 -19.11 -3.47 5.66
CA PHE A 120 -17.88 -2.78 5.99
C PHE A 120 -17.55 -2.83 7.48
N ALA A 121 -18.55 -2.76 8.36
CA ALA A 121 -18.35 -2.77 9.81
C ALA A 121 -17.55 -4.01 10.28
N ASP A 122 -17.83 -5.17 9.68
CA ASP A 122 -17.20 -6.45 10.04
C ASP A 122 -15.74 -6.54 9.55
N VAL A 123 -15.42 -5.87 8.44
CA VAL A 123 -14.10 -5.92 7.80
C VAL A 123 -13.28 -4.64 7.94
N ARG A 124 -13.83 -3.63 8.62
CA ARG A 124 -13.26 -2.28 8.74
C ARG A 124 -11.81 -2.31 9.21
N GLU A 125 -11.53 -3.11 10.22
CA GLU A 125 -10.21 -3.18 10.82
C GLU A 125 -9.16 -3.75 9.84
N TYR A 126 -9.54 -4.76 9.06
CA TYR A 126 -8.68 -5.30 8.01
C TYR A 126 -8.51 -4.32 6.85
N ALA A 127 -9.56 -3.56 6.51
CA ALA A 127 -9.47 -2.48 5.52
C ALA A 127 -8.53 -1.36 5.95
N ARG A 128 -8.57 -0.96 7.23
CA ARG A 128 -7.63 0.00 7.79
C ARG A 128 -6.19 -0.46 7.59
N GLN A 129 -5.91 -1.71 7.98
CA GLN A 129 -4.58 -2.29 7.86
C GLN A 129 -4.13 -2.40 6.41
N GLY A 130 -4.99 -2.87 5.51
CA GLY A 130 -4.69 -2.93 4.06
C GLY A 130 -4.34 -1.56 3.48
N PHE A 131 -5.10 -0.52 3.88
CA PHE A 131 -4.89 0.86 3.46
C PHE A 131 -3.59 1.45 3.98
N GLU A 132 -3.35 1.35 5.30
CA GLU A 132 -2.14 1.86 5.96
C GLU A 132 -0.90 1.19 5.37
N TRP A 133 -0.96 -0.12 5.16
CA TRP A 133 0.13 -0.91 4.59
C TRP A 133 0.48 -0.45 3.17
N LYS A 134 -0.51 -0.34 2.29
CA LYS A 134 -0.32 0.13 0.91
C LYS A 134 0.18 1.57 0.86
N THR A 135 -0.33 2.43 1.74
CA THR A 135 0.08 3.84 1.75
C THR A 135 1.49 4.02 2.29
N ALA A 136 1.91 3.22 3.27
CA ALA A 136 3.29 3.21 3.76
C ALA A 136 4.27 2.85 2.63
N LEU A 137 3.93 1.87 1.79
CA LEU A 137 4.76 1.49 0.64
C LEU A 137 4.73 2.52 -0.48
N GLY A 138 3.57 3.12 -0.76
CA GLY A 138 3.45 4.21 -1.72
C GLY A 138 4.30 5.42 -1.35
N GLY A 139 4.32 5.80 -0.06
CA GLY A 139 5.16 6.90 0.43
C GLY A 139 6.66 6.62 0.25
N LEU A 140 7.09 5.39 0.56
CA LEU A 140 8.48 4.97 0.38
C LEU A 140 8.92 5.00 -1.08
N ALA A 141 8.06 4.54 -2.00
CA ALA A 141 8.37 4.54 -3.43
C ALA A 141 8.62 5.97 -3.96
N LEU A 142 7.94 6.98 -3.41
CA LEU A 142 8.14 8.37 -3.81
C LEU A 142 9.48 8.95 -3.35
N ALA A 143 9.97 8.59 -2.16
CA ALA A 143 11.24 9.15 -1.68
C ALA A 143 12.48 8.41 -2.14
N ALA A 144 12.41 7.09 -2.24
CA ALA A 144 13.55 6.27 -2.64
C ALA A 144 13.68 6.13 -4.17
N GLY A 145 12.80 6.80 -4.94
CA GLY A 145 12.91 6.96 -6.38
C GLY A 145 12.62 5.68 -7.18
N ALA A 146 13.11 5.66 -8.42
CA ALA A 146 12.81 4.63 -9.42
C ALA A 146 13.20 3.19 -8.99
N TYR A 147 14.07 3.02 -7.99
CA TYR A 147 14.48 1.71 -7.48
C TYR A 147 13.30 0.93 -6.86
N TRP A 148 12.44 1.60 -6.08
CA TRP A 148 11.30 0.96 -5.42
C TRP A 148 10.06 0.81 -6.31
N ALA A 149 10.01 1.53 -7.43
CA ALA A 149 9.00 1.33 -8.46
C ALA A 149 9.20 -0.01 -9.24
N GLY A 150 10.36 -0.65 -9.08
CA GLY A 150 10.67 -1.94 -9.69
C GLY A 150 10.21 -3.14 -8.83
N LYS A 151 9.64 -4.15 -9.51
CA LYS A 151 9.10 -5.43 -8.95
C LYS A 151 9.99 -6.15 -7.90
N LYS A 152 11.29 -5.86 -7.83
CA LYS A 152 12.27 -6.53 -6.94
C LYS A 152 12.19 -6.12 -5.46
N ALA A 153 11.64 -4.94 -5.15
CA ALA A 153 11.46 -4.52 -3.76
C ALA A 153 10.40 -5.36 -3.03
N PHE A 154 9.39 -5.85 -3.75
CA PHE A 154 8.28 -6.61 -3.19
C PHE A 154 8.59 -8.10 -3.03
N ASP A 155 9.47 -8.67 -3.88
CA ASP A 155 10.02 -10.02 -3.67
C ASP A 155 10.91 -10.11 -2.42
N ALA A 156 11.45 -8.98 -1.95
CA ALA A 156 12.22 -8.90 -0.70
C ALA A 156 11.36 -8.94 0.57
N ILE A 157 10.04 -8.75 0.45
CA ILE A 157 9.10 -8.71 1.58
C ILE A 157 8.86 -10.10 2.20
N SER A 158 9.21 -11.18 1.47
CA SER A 158 9.33 -12.50 2.08
C SER A 158 10.63 -12.58 2.89
N SER A 159 10.54 -12.19 4.16
CA SER A 159 11.58 -12.50 5.14
C SER A 159 11.73 -14.01 5.26
N SER A 160 12.97 -14.50 5.31
CA SER A 160 13.24 -15.89 5.67
C SER A 160 12.73 -16.18 7.08
N ARG A 161 12.48 -17.46 7.41
CA ARG A 161 12.05 -17.86 8.77
C ARG A 161 13.04 -17.41 9.85
N GLU A 162 14.33 -17.33 9.50
CA GLU A 162 15.39 -16.85 10.38
C GLU A 162 15.28 -15.34 10.64
N GLU A 163 15.03 -14.55 9.59
CA GLU A 163 14.77 -13.10 9.71
C GLU A 163 13.51 -12.84 10.53
N GLU A 164 12.45 -13.60 10.29
CA GLU A 164 11.20 -13.52 11.06
C GLU A 164 11.44 -13.80 12.55
N THR A 165 12.23 -14.83 12.88
CA THR A 165 12.58 -15.17 14.26
C THR A 165 13.41 -14.06 14.91
N HIS A 166 14.33 -13.47 14.14
CA HIS A 166 15.17 -12.36 14.61
C HIS A 166 14.33 -11.10 14.89
N TYR A 167 13.45 -10.71 13.96
CA TYR A 167 12.57 -9.55 14.11
C TYR A 167 11.58 -9.72 15.26
N ARG A 168 11.05 -10.93 15.45
CA ARG A 168 10.19 -11.26 16.59
C ARG A 168 10.94 -11.13 17.92
N THR A 169 12.14 -11.70 18.00
CA THR A 169 12.99 -11.59 19.20
C THR A 169 13.32 -10.13 19.54
N HIS A 170 13.71 -9.32 18.53
CA HIS A 170 13.99 -7.90 18.74
C HIS A 170 12.71 -7.16 19.20
N TYR A 171 11.58 -7.37 18.53
CA TYR A 171 10.31 -6.75 18.88
C TYR A 171 9.87 -7.09 20.33
N GLU A 172 9.97 -8.35 20.73
CA GLU A 172 9.57 -8.80 22.07
C GLU A 172 10.39 -8.13 23.17
N SER A 173 11.66 -7.80 22.91
CA SER A 173 12.51 -7.07 23.86
C SER A 173 12.38 -5.55 23.79
N HIS A 174 11.83 -5.00 22.70
CA HIS A 174 11.76 -3.56 22.45
C HIS A 174 10.59 -2.89 23.20
N PRO A 175 10.78 -1.71 23.83
CA PRO A 175 9.74 -1.04 24.61
C PRO A 175 8.53 -0.58 23.79
N ALA A 176 8.71 -0.30 22.49
CA ALA A 176 7.59 0.11 21.63
C ALA A 176 6.57 -1.02 21.37
N ARG A 177 6.80 -2.27 21.82
CA ARG A 177 5.84 -3.37 21.70
C ARG A 177 4.48 -3.10 22.35
N TYR A 178 4.42 -2.13 23.27
CA TYR A 178 3.19 -1.71 23.93
C TYR A 178 2.38 -0.68 23.12
N THR A 179 3.00 -0.04 22.14
CA THR A 179 2.41 1.03 21.32
C THR A 179 2.33 0.68 19.84
N VAL A 180 3.19 -0.20 19.37
CA VAL A 180 3.30 -0.67 17.99
C VAL A 180 3.07 -2.17 18.00
N SER A 181 2.15 -2.66 17.17
CA SER A 181 1.91 -4.10 17.03
C SER A 181 3.05 -4.79 16.28
N TYR A 182 3.23 -6.10 16.47
CA TYR A 182 4.25 -6.84 15.73
C TYR A 182 4.07 -6.76 14.20
N PRO A 183 2.86 -6.95 13.63
CA PRO A 183 2.61 -6.72 12.20
C PRO A 183 3.10 -5.37 11.68
N GLN A 184 2.82 -4.32 12.45
CA GLN A 184 3.27 -2.98 12.12
C GLN A 184 4.79 -2.90 12.16
N ALA A 185 5.43 -3.32 13.25
CA ALA A 185 6.90 -3.36 13.38
C ALA A 185 7.57 -4.21 12.27
N ARG A 186 6.99 -5.37 11.95
CA ARG A 186 7.38 -6.28 10.86
C ARG A 186 7.51 -5.52 9.54
N THR A 187 6.52 -4.68 9.23
CA THR A 187 6.54 -3.84 8.03
C THR A 187 7.79 -2.96 8.00
N TYR A 188 8.17 -2.33 9.11
CA TYR A 188 9.35 -1.47 9.17
C TYR A 188 10.68 -2.22 9.07
N TYR A 189 10.80 -3.41 9.68
CA TYR A 189 11.99 -4.25 9.45
C TYR A 189 12.16 -4.58 7.97
N VAL A 190 11.06 -4.96 7.29
CA VAL A 190 11.08 -5.28 5.86
C VAL A 190 11.48 -4.06 5.03
N ILE A 191 10.98 -2.87 5.39
CA ILE A 191 11.34 -1.62 4.72
C ILE A 191 12.85 -1.36 4.83
N GLY A 192 13.39 -1.44 6.04
CA GLY A 192 14.83 -1.27 6.28
C GLY A 192 15.67 -2.29 5.50
N TYR A 193 15.27 -3.57 5.56
CA TYR A 193 15.95 -4.66 4.88
C TYR A 193 15.90 -4.55 3.36
N THR A 194 14.82 -3.98 2.81
CA THR A 194 14.74 -3.73 1.38
C THR A 194 15.57 -2.51 1.00
N ALA A 195 15.61 -1.49 1.86
CA ALA A 195 16.48 -0.32 1.67
C ALA A 195 17.96 -0.71 1.65
N SER A 196 18.40 -1.66 2.48
CA SER A 196 19.80 -2.11 2.48
C SER A 196 20.25 -2.78 1.17
N ARG A 197 19.30 -3.20 0.32
CA ARG A 197 19.56 -3.77 -1.00
C ARG A 197 19.57 -2.74 -2.11
N ASN A 198 19.21 -1.48 -1.81
CA ASN A 198 19.29 -0.40 -2.78
C ASN A 198 20.77 -0.16 -3.16
N PRO A 199 21.13 -0.27 -4.45
CA PRO A 199 22.48 0.01 -4.92
C PRO A 199 22.97 1.41 -4.51
N ASP A 200 22.07 2.40 -4.47
CA ASP A 200 22.38 3.79 -4.08
C ASP A 200 22.77 3.92 -2.59
N TYR A 201 22.44 2.92 -1.78
CA TYR A 201 22.73 2.85 -0.34
C TYR A 201 23.93 1.94 -0.03
N THR A 202 24.57 1.36 -1.04
CA THR A 202 25.72 0.46 -0.85
C THR A 202 26.85 1.15 -0.09
N GLY A 203 27.28 0.54 1.01
CA GLY A 203 28.39 1.07 1.83
C GLY A 203 28.01 2.23 2.75
N ARG A 204 26.74 2.67 2.74
CA ARG A 204 26.22 3.71 3.63
C ARG A 204 25.65 3.08 4.90
N SER A 205 25.91 3.70 6.05
CA SER A 205 25.29 3.37 7.33
C SER A 205 23.81 3.75 7.35
N PHE A 206 23.05 3.19 8.31
CA PHE A 206 21.66 3.57 8.48
C PHE A 206 21.50 5.07 8.72
N ASP A 207 22.34 5.68 9.56
CA ASP A 207 22.27 7.11 9.89
C ASP A 207 22.47 8.02 8.66
N GLU A 208 23.22 7.56 7.66
CA GLU A 208 23.41 8.30 6.40
C GLU A 208 22.20 8.21 5.48
N VAL A 209 21.47 7.09 5.47
CA VAL A 209 20.31 6.86 4.58
C VAL A 209 18.98 7.22 5.24
N GLU A 210 18.94 7.28 6.57
CA GLU A 210 17.75 7.57 7.36
C GLU A 210 17.03 8.85 6.92
N PRO A 211 17.70 9.99 6.66
CA PRO A 211 17.00 11.20 6.24
C PRO A 211 16.23 11.03 4.93
N GLU A 212 16.76 10.21 4.01
CA GLU A 212 16.12 9.89 2.73
C GLU A 212 14.94 8.95 2.92
N LEU A 213 15.10 7.92 3.75
CA LEU A 213 14.02 7.01 4.14
C LEU A 213 12.88 7.77 4.83
N ARG A 214 13.23 8.63 5.81
CA ARG A 214 12.29 9.49 6.54
C ARG A 214 11.53 10.41 5.60
N ARG A 215 12.17 10.90 4.53
CA ARG A 215 11.50 11.71 3.50
C ARG A 215 10.39 10.93 2.79
N GLY A 216 10.47 9.60 2.73
CA GLY A 216 9.42 8.72 2.19
C GLY A 216 8.17 8.65 3.06
N PHE A 217 8.33 8.98 4.33
CA PHE A 217 7.23 9.02 5.28
C PHE A 217 6.68 10.44 5.48
N THR A 218 7.02 11.41 4.60
CA THR A 218 6.58 12.81 4.75
C THR A 218 5.06 12.96 4.73
N GLY A 219 4.57 13.95 5.48
CA GLY A 219 3.14 14.24 5.70
C GLY A 219 2.78 14.15 7.18
N ARG A 220 1.50 13.88 7.49
CA ARG A 220 1.03 13.69 8.88
C ARG A 220 1.63 12.45 9.59
N ARG A 221 2.45 11.66 8.88
CA ARG A 221 3.07 10.40 9.35
C ARG A 221 4.53 10.52 9.79
N ALA A 222 5.05 11.75 9.87
CA ALA A 222 6.39 11.99 10.40
C ALA A 222 6.54 11.55 11.87
N SER A 223 5.50 11.73 12.70
CA SER A 223 5.45 11.25 14.08
C SER A 223 5.47 9.73 14.18
N SER A 224 4.91 9.07 13.17
CA SER A 224 4.91 7.62 13.02
C SER A 224 6.34 7.11 12.77
N TYR A 225 7.11 7.78 11.89
CA TYR A 225 8.48 7.37 11.58
C TYR A 225 9.37 7.27 12.83
N GLU A 226 9.34 8.25 13.72
CA GLU A 226 10.18 8.26 14.93
C GLU A 226 9.92 7.05 15.83
N SER A 227 8.66 6.65 15.98
CA SER A 227 8.27 5.46 16.78
C SER A 227 8.70 4.14 16.13
N MET A 228 9.12 4.17 14.87
CA MET A 228 9.32 3.00 14.01
C MET A 228 10.72 2.97 13.37
N ARG A 229 11.51 4.02 13.60
CA ARG A 229 12.90 4.21 13.16
C ARG A 229 13.77 3.04 13.57
N ASP A 230 13.63 2.57 14.80
CA ASP A 230 14.47 1.49 15.34
C ASP A 230 14.19 0.15 14.65
N PHE A 231 12.93 -0.14 14.34
CA PHE A 231 12.58 -1.33 13.55
C PHE A 231 13.15 -1.24 12.13
N CYS A 232 13.08 -0.06 11.51
CA CYS A 232 13.68 0.18 10.20
C CYS A 232 15.21 0.02 10.23
N ARG A 233 15.88 0.54 11.27
CA ARG A 233 17.33 0.40 11.49
C ARG A 233 17.73 -1.07 11.54
N VAL A 234 17.10 -1.86 12.40
CA VAL A 234 17.42 -3.29 12.55
C VAL A 234 17.23 -4.04 11.25
N GLY A 235 16.17 -3.73 10.50
CA GLY A 235 15.97 -4.29 9.17
C GLY A 235 17.13 -3.99 8.21
N TYR A 236 17.55 -2.72 8.17
CA TYR A 236 18.63 -2.25 7.31
C TYR A 236 19.99 -2.86 7.67
N GLU A 237 20.33 -2.86 8.95
CA GLU A 237 21.56 -3.44 9.46
C GLU A 237 21.61 -4.95 9.19
N ARG A 238 20.48 -5.65 9.39
CA ARG A 238 20.37 -7.07 9.05
C ARG A 238 20.66 -7.34 7.57
N GLY A 239 20.14 -6.52 6.67
CA GLY A 239 20.32 -6.71 5.24
C GLY A 239 21.68 -6.24 4.69
N THR A 240 22.36 -5.31 5.37
CA THR A 240 23.77 -4.96 5.08
C THR A 240 24.77 -5.91 5.74
N GLY A 241 24.33 -6.75 6.69
CA GLY A 241 25.20 -7.57 7.52
C GLY A 241 25.93 -6.78 8.63
N GLN A 242 25.55 -5.52 8.85
CA GLN A 242 26.02 -4.72 9.98
C GLN A 242 25.36 -5.23 11.26
N LYS A 243 26.12 -5.29 12.36
CA LYS A 243 25.53 -5.58 13.68
C LYS A 243 24.95 -4.29 14.24
N ALA A 244 23.70 -4.34 14.70
CA ALA A 244 23.14 -3.31 15.57
C ALA A 244 24.09 -3.06 16.74
N SER A 245 24.69 -1.87 16.79
CA SER A 245 25.63 -1.44 17.82
C SER A 245 24.91 -0.92 19.06
#